data_AF-A0A5D0MS33-F1
#
_entry.id   AF-A0A5D0MS33-F1
#
_cell.length_a   1.000
_cell.length_b   1.000
_cell.length_c   1.000
_cell.angle_alpha   90.00
_cell.angle_beta   90.00
_cell.angle_gamma   90.00
#
_symmetry.space_group_name_H-M   'P 1'
#
loop_
_entity.id
_entity.type
_entity.pdbx_description
1 polymer ?
#
loop_
_entity_poly.entity_id
_entity_poly.type
_entity_poly.pdbx_seq_one_letter_code
_entity_poly.pdbx_strand_id
1 'polypeptide(L)' 'MVRKSNGKKGFTLIELLVVVAIIGILAAIAIPQFAKYRQNAFNSAAQSDVRNSRSDVESFYAENFHYPY' A
#
# COMPACT_ATOMS: atom_id res chain seq x y z
N MET A 1 12.19 48.56 33.67
CA MET A 1 12.02 47.85 32.39
C MET A 1 12.22 46.36 32.65
N VAL A 2 11.14 45.57 32.74
CA VAL A 2 11.21 44.13 33.10
C VAL A 2 11.10 43.29 31.84
N ARG A 3 12.13 42.47 31.56
CA ARG A 3 12.12 41.50 30.46
C ARG A 3 11.37 40.23 30.90
N LYS A 4 10.18 40.00 30.34
CA LYS A 4 9.44 38.74 30.51
C LYS A 4 10.14 37.66 29.68
N SER A 5 10.93 36.81 30.34
CA SER A 5 11.48 35.60 29.75
C SER A 5 10.34 34.61 29.50
N ASN A 6 9.92 34.47 28.25
CA ASN A 6 9.04 33.40 27.82
C ASN A 6 9.80 32.07 27.98
N GLY A 7 9.64 31.43 29.13
CA GLY A 7 10.22 30.12 29.42
C GLY A 7 9.83 29.13 28.33
N LYS A 8 10.82 28.61 27.60
CA LYS A 8 10.62 27.55 26.62
C LYS A 8 10.08 26.32 27.36
N LYS A 9 8.83 25.96 27.11
CA LYS A 9 8.24 24.71 27.64
C LYS A 9 8.93 23.54 26.95
N GLY A 10 9.57 22.67 27.73
CA GLY A 10 10.13 21.41 27.23
C GLY A 10 9.03 20.37 26.97
N PHE A 11 9.31 19.43 26.08
CA PHE A 11 8.44 18.30 25.77
C PHE A 11 8.49 17.26 26.91
N THR A 12 7.35 16.68 27.27
CA THR A 12 7.25 15.71 28.36
C THR A 12 7.39 14.27 27.85
N LEU A 13 7.90 13.38 28.70
CA LEU A 13 7.99 11.95 28.37
C LEU A 13 6.61 11.31 28.16
N ILE A 14 5.59 11.82 28.85
CA ILE A 14 4.22 11.29 28.71
C ILE A 14 3.62 11.63 27.35
N GLU A 15 3.91 12.82 26.79
CA GLU A 15 3.51 13.17 25.43
C GLU A 15 4.16 12.22 24.41
N LEU A 16 5.44 11.87 24.59
CA LEU A 16 6.13 10.91 23.70
C LEU A 16 5.51 9.51 23.79
N LEU A 17 5.17 9.07 25.00
CA LEU A 17 4.62 7.74 25.24
C LEU A 17 3.27 7.56 24.54
N VAL A 18 2.38 8.55 24.63
CA VAL A 18 1.09 8.52 23.94
C VAL A 18 1.27 8.50 22.42
N VAL A 19 2.22 9.27 21.88
CA VAL A 19 2.50 9.29 20.44
C VAL A 19 2.96 7.91 19.94
N VAL A 20 3.90 7.27 20.64
CA VAL A 20 4.38 5.93 20.26
C VAL A 20 3.28 4.88 20.39
N ALA A 21 2.41 4.99 21.41
CA ALA A 21 1.25 4.10 21.54
C ALA A 21 0.29 4.20 20.35
N ILE A 22 -0.03 5.42 19.90
CA ILE A 22 -0.89 5.65 18.73
C ILE A 22 -0.22 5.11 17.46
N ILE A 23 1.07 5.39 17.26
CA ILE A 23 1.83 4.86 16.11
C ILE A 23 1.83 3.34 16.11
N GLY A 24 1.97 2.70 17.28
CA GLY A 24 1.93 1.24 17.43
C GLY A 24 0.59 0.65 17.00
N ILE A 25 -0.54 1.26 17.40
CA ILE A 25 -1.88 0.83 16.99
C ILE A 25 -2.06 0.98 15.48
N LEU A 26 -1.66 2.12 14.92
CA LEU A 26 -1.76 2.38 13.48
C LEU A 26 -0.89 1.39 12.69
N ALA A 27 0.34 1.13 13.13
CA ALA A 27 1.25 0.19 12.49
C ALA A 27 0.72 -1.25 12.52
N ALA A 28 0.13 -1.67 13.64
CA ALA A 28 -0.46 -3.00 13.80
C ALA A 28 -1.59 -3.28 12.78
N ILE A 29 -2.36 -2.25 12.39
CA ILE A 29 -3.42 -2.37 11.38
C ILE A 29 -2.85 -2.16 9.96
N ALA A 30 -2.00 -1.16 9.78
CA ALA A 30 -1.50 -0.75 8.47
C ALA A 30 -0.60 -1.81 7.82
N ILE A 31 0.27 -2.48 8.58
CA ILE A 31 1.19 -3.50 8.06
C ILE A 31 0.47 -4.69 7.40
N PRO A 32 -0.45 -5.40 8.07
CA PRO A 32 -1.16 -6.52 7.44
C PRO A 32 -2.08 -6.06 6.31
N GLN A 33 -2.72 -4.88 6.45
CA GLN A 33 -3.55 -4.31 5.39
C GLN A 33 -2.73 -4.03 4.12
N PHE A 34 -1.55 -3.42 4.25
CA PHE A 34 -0.67 -3.15 3.13
C PHE A 34 -0.17 -4.43 2.46
N ALA A 35 0.20 -5.45 3.24
CA ALA A 35 0.59 -6.75 2.71
C ALA A 35 -0.54 -7.39 1.88
N LYS A 36 -1.78 -7.35 2.38
CA LYS A 36 -2.96 -7.84 1.67
C LYS A 36 -3.24 -7.03 0.39
N TYR A 37 -3.14 -5.71 0.46
CA TYR A 37 -3.33 -4.83 -0.69
C TYR A 37 -2.33 -5.17 -1.80
N ARG A 38 -1.05 -5.35 -1.46
CA ARG A 38 -0.01 -5.75 -2.41
C ARG A 38 -0.30 -7.11 -3.04
N GLN A 39 -0.72 -8.11 -2.25
CA GLN A 39 -1.08 -9.42 -2.78
C GLN A 39 -2.25 -9.34 -3.76
N ASN A 40 -3.27 -8.55 -3.42
CA ASN A 40 -4.42 -8.34 -4.30
C ASN A 40 -4.00 -7.66 -5.60
N ALA A 41 -3.11 -6.67 -5.55
CA ALA A 41 -2.58 -6.02 -6.75
C ALA A 41 -1.85 -7.01 -7.66
N PHE A 42 -1.01 -7.89 -7.11
CA PHE A 42 -0.35 -8.95 -7.88
C PHE A 42 -1.36 -9.92 -8.51
N ASN A 43 -2.37 -10.35 -7.75
CA ASN A 43 -3.41 -11.24 -8.28
C ASN A 43 -4.22 -10.56 -9.40
N SER A 44 -4.56 -9.28 -9.24
CA SER A 44 -5.26 -8.51 -10.26
C SER A 44 -4.43 -8.34 -11.54
N ALA A 45 -3.13 -8.07 -11.40
CA ALA A 45 -2.22 -8.00 -12.54
C ALA A 45 -2.15 -9.35 -13.28
N ALA A 46 -1.92 -10.45 -12.55
CA ALA A 46 -1.87 -11.80 -13.16
C ALA A 46 -3.19 -12.16 -13.86
N GLN A 47 -4.34 -11.82 -13.29
CA GLN A 47 -5.63 -12.02 -13.96
C GLN A 47 -5.80 -11.15 -15.21
N SER A 48 -5.23 -9.94 -15.22
CA SER A 48 -5.21 -9.09 -16.41
C SER A 48 -4.34 -9.70 -17.50
N ASP A 49 -3.15 -10.18 -17.15
CA ASP A 49 -2.22 -10.79 -18.09
C ASP A 49 -2.84 -12.03 -18.75
N VAL A 50 -3.47 -12.92 -17.98
CA VAL A 50 -4.17 -14.10 -18.52
C VAL A 50 -5.31 -13.70 -19.46
N ARG A 51 -6.09 -12.66 -19.11
CA ARG A 51 -7.15 -12.16 -19.99
C ARG A 51 -6.60 -11.59 -21.29
N ASN A 52 -5.51 -10.85 -21.23
CA ASN A 52 -4.86 -10.29 -22.41
C ASN A 52 -4.30 -11.40 -23.30
N SER A 53 -3.53 -12.34 -22.75
CA SER A 53 -2.99 -13.46 -23.52
C SER A 53 -4.10 -14.31 -24.17
N ARG A 54 -5.22 -14.51 -23.47
CA ARG A 54 -6.39 -15.17 -24.05
C ARG A 54 -6.93 -14.40 -25.25
N SER A 55 -7.11 -13.09 -25.11
CA SER A 55 -7.58 -12.22 -26.20
C SER A 55 -6.63 -12.26 -27.40
N ASP A 56 -5.32 -12.28 -27.15
CA ASP A 56 -4.30 -12.33 -28.21
C ASP A 56 -4.36 -13.66 -28.96
N VAL A 57 -4.49 -14.78 -28.25
CA VAL A 57 -4.62 -16.11 -28.86
C VAL A 57 -5.93 -16.24 -29.65
N GLU A 58 -7.05 -15.74 -29.11
CA GLU A 58 -8.34 -15.72 -29.81
C GLU A 58 -8.26 -14.86 -31.10
N SER A 59 -7.56 -13.72 -31.04
CA SER A 59 -7.34 -12.85 -32.20
C SER A 59 -6.48 -13.55 -33.27
N PHE A 60 -5.40 -14.22 -32.85
CA PHE A 60 -4.55 -15.00 -33.76
C PHE A 60 -5.34 -16.10 -34.47
N TYR A 61 -6.19 -16.82 -33.74
CA TYR A 61 -7.04 -17.87 -34.32
C TYR A 61 -8.05 -17.30 -35.31
N ALA A 62 -8.66 -16.14 -35.01
CA ALA A 62 -9.58 -15.48 -35.92
C ALA A 62 -8.93 -15.07 -37.25
N GLU A 63 -7.63 -14.76 -37.24
CA GLU A 63 -6.87 -14.39 -38.43
C GLU A 63 -6.33 -15.61 -39.21
N ASN A 64 -5.82 -16.62 -38.50
CA ASN A 64 -5.04 -17.71 -39.10
C ASN A 64 -5.80 -19.04 -39.20
N PHE A 65 -7.00 -19.12 -38.61
CA PHE A 65 -7.84 -20.34 -38.52
C PHE A 65 -7.14 -21.54 -37.84
N HIS A 66 -6.08 -21.29 -37.09
CA HIS A 66 -5.39 -22.28 -36.25
C HIS A 66 -4.81 -21.61 -35.00
N TYR A 67 -4.55 -22.41 -33.95
CA TYR A 67 -3.94 -21.90 -32.73
C TYR A 67 -2.42 -21.73 -32.89
N PRO A 68 -1.79 -20.82 -32.14
CA PRO A 68 -0.34 -20.72 -32.11
C PRO A 68 0.22 -21.92 -31.33
N TYR A 69 0.78 -22.89 -32.06
CA TYR A 69 1.48 -24.07 -31.55
C TYR A 69 2.79 -24.29 -32.31
#